data_AF-A0A3P4AP44-F1
#
_entry.id   AF-A0A3P4AP44-F1
#
_cell.length_a   1.000
_cell.length_b   1.000
_cell.length_c   1.000
_cell.angle_alpha   90.00
_cell.angle_beta   90.00
_cell.angle_gamma   90.00
#
_symmetry.space_group_name_H-M   'P 1'
#
loop_
_entity.id
_entity.type
_entity.pdbx_description
1 polymer ?
#
loop_
_entity_poly.entity_id
_entity_poly.type
_entity_poly.pdbx_seq_one_letter_code
_entity_poly.pdbx_strand_id
1 'polypeptide(L)' 'MRREDHFRPFFSWLSDLEREVARRTQAVPLFSGITAQGWPYCPGVGRLSASFRVPGGLVWWGEQRGRAYWMWQPLKPEG' A
#
# COMPACT_ATOMS: atom_id res chain seq x y z
N MET A 1 -19.45 1.64 3.72
CA MET A 1 -18.52 2.16 2.69
C MET A 1 -19.25 2.11 1.36
N ARG A 2 -19.24 3.18 0.54
CA ARG A 2 -20.13 3.28 -0.63
C ARG A 2 -19.42 2.70 -1.86
N ARG A 3 -20.19 2.09 -2.78
CA ARG A 3 -19.71 1.41 -3.99
C ARG A 3 -18.86 2.30 -4.93
N GLU A 4 -18.91 3.61 -4.74
CA GLU A 4 -18.19 4.64 -5.51
C GLU A 4 -16.68 4.68 -5.19
N ASP A 5 -16.26 4.11 -4.08
CA ASP A 5 -14.86 4.08 -3.64
C ASP A 5 -13.98 3.15 -4.50
N HIS A 6 -14.58 2.27 -5.31
CA HIS A 6 -13.88 1.28 -6.13
C HIS A 6 -13.28 1.83 -7.45
N PHE A 7 -13.67 3.04 -7.87
CA PHE A 7 -13.33 3.61 -9.20
C PHE A 7 -12.54 4.91 -9.14
N ARG A 8 -12.03 5.29 -7.98
CA ARG A 8 -11.21 6.48 -7.84
C ARG A 8 -9.76 6.21 -8.26
N PRO A 9 -9.12 7.10 -9.03
CA PRO A 9 -7.72 6.93 -9.44
C PRO A 9 -6.80 6.81 -8.23
N PHE A 10 -5.78 5.94 -8.29
CA PHE A 10 -4.82 5.70 -7.20
C PHE A 10 -4.29 7.00 -6.55
N PHE A 11 -3.94 8.00 -7.37
CA PHE A 11 -3.41 9.27 -6.90
C PHE A 11 -4.40 10.08 -6.03
N SER A 12 -5.71 9.88 -6.21
CA SER A 12 -6.71 10.52 -5.37
C SER A 12 -6.84 9.89 -3.98
N TRP A 13 -6.17 8.75 -3.75
CA TRP A 13 -6.17 7.98 -2.49
C TRP A 13 -4.84 8.00 -1.77
N LEU A 14 -3.79 8.54 -2.40
CA LEU A 14 -2.42 8.41 -1.90
C LEU A 14 -2.28 8.90 -0.46
N SER A 15 -2.84 10.08 -0.14
CA SER A 15 -2.79 10.63 1.22
C SER A 15 -3.56 9.81 2.25
N ASP A 16 -4.69 9.20 1.88
CA ASP A 16 -5.46 8.34 2.78
C ASP A 16 -4.72 7.02 3.03
N LEU A 17 -4.08 6.47 2.00
CA LEU A 17 -3.23 5.29 2.11
C LEU A 17 -1.99 5.56 2.96
N GLU A 18 -1.33 6.70 2.81
CA GLU A 18 -0.19 7.09 3.64
C GLU A 18 -0.58 7.20 5.11
N ARG A 19 -1.75 7.77 5.42
CA ARG A 19 -2.29 7.81 6.79
C ARG A 19 -2.56 6.43 7.35
N GLU A 20 -3.14 5.53 6.55
CA GLU A 20 -3.39 4.15 6.99
C GLU A 20 -2.08 3.37 7.18
N VAL A 21 -1.08 3.55 6.30
CA VAL A 21 0.26 2.97 6.49
C VAL A 21 0.86 3.47 7.79
N ALA A 22 0.93 4.80 7.99
CA ALA A 22 1.48 5.38 9.21
C ALA A 22 0.78 4.87 10.48
N ARG A 23 -0.55 4.73 10.44
CA ARG A 23 -1.33 4.20 11.55
C ARG A 23 -1.03 2.73 11.84
N ARG A 24 -0.85 1.90 10.79
CA ARG A 24 -0.62 0.45 10.93
C ARG A 24 0.81 0.11 11.34
N THR A 25 1.79 0.88 10.88
CA THR A 25 3.22 0.63 11.09
C THR A 25 3.79 1.47 12.23
N GLN A 26 3.13 2.55 12.63
CA GLN A 26 3.67 3.55 13.55
C GLN A 26 4.99 4.17 13.05
N ALA A 27 5.23 4.13 11.74
CA ALA A 27 6.44 4.62 11.07
C ALA A 27 6.12 5.65 9.98
N VAL A 28 7.13 6.41 9.54
CA VAL A 28 6.95 7.41 8.47
C VAL A 28 6.70 6.70 7.14
N PRO A 29 5.55 6.89 6.47
CA PRO A 29 5.23 6.20 5.23
C PRO A 29 6.12 6.71 4.09
N LEU A 30 6.68 5.79 3.30
CA LEU A 30 7.44 6.11 2.09
C LEU A 30 6.92 5.28 0.91
N PHE A 31 6.16 5.92 0.03
CA PHE A 31 5.63 5.25 -1.15
C PHE A 31 6.77 4.84 -2.10
N SER A 32 6.81 3.55 -2.44
CA SER A 32 7.88 2.93 -3.22
C SER A 32 7.39 2.36 -4.55
N GLY A 33 6.12 2.60 -4.92
CA GLY A 33 5.57 2.29 -6.24
C GLY A 33 4.37 1.36 -6.24
N ILE A 34 3.95 0.99 -7.45
CA ILE A 34 2.83 0.05 -7.68
C ILE A 34 3.43 -1.31 -8.05
N THR A 35 2.87 -2.39 -7.52
CA THR A 35 3.33 -3.76 -7.74
C THR A 35 2.22 -4.63 -8.33
N ALA A 36 2.61 -5.62 -9.13
CA ALA A 36 1.72 -6.68 -9.61
C ALA A 36 1.77 -7.89 -8.66
N GLN A 37 0.95 -8.92 -8.93
CA GLN A 37 1.04 -10.16 -8.17
C GLN A 37 2.42 -10.80 -8.30
N GLY A 38 2.95 -11.27 -7.18
CA GLY A 38 4.12 -12.14 -7.15
C GLY A 38 5.11 -11.74 -6.08
N TRP A 39 5.78 -10.60 -6.22
CA TRP A 39 6.98 -10.28 -5.43
C TRP A 39 7.18 -8.76 -5.32
N PRO A 40 6.53 -8.09 -4.36
CA PRO A 40 6.78 -6.67 -4.10
C PRO A 40 8.18 -6.49 -3.52
N TYR A 41 9.11 -6.01 -4.34
CA TYR A 41 10.50 -5.78 -3.97
C TYR A 41 10.81 -4.29 -3.99
N CYS A 42 11.30 -3.78 -2.85
CA CYS A 42 11.74 -2.41 -2.70
C CYS A 42 13.28 -2.38 -2.59
N PRO A 43 14.01 -1.75 -3.53
CA PRO A 43 15.46 -1.60 -3.43
C PRO A 43 15.89 -0.96 -2.09
N GLY A 44 16.92 -1.50 -1.46
CA GLY A 44 17.41 -1.05 -0.15
C GLY A 44 16.68 -1.65 1.06
N VAL A 45 15.47 -2.15 0.89
CA VAL A 45 14.66 -2.81 1.94
C VAL A 45 14.60 -4.33 1.71
N GLY A 46 14.40 -4.74 0.47
CA GLY A 46 14.20 -6.13 0.07
C GLY A 46 12.75 -6.45 -0.27
N ARG A 47 12.36 -7.71 -0.12
CA ARG A 47 10.98 -8.17 -0.37
C ARG A 47 10.06 -7.70 0.76
N LEU A 48 8.94 -7.09 0.40
CA LEU A 48 7.88 -6.69 1.33
C LEU A 48 6.98 -7.91 1.57
N SER A 49 7.00 -8.48 2.77
CA SER A 49 6.22 -9.67 3.13
C SER A 49 4.96 -9.35 3.94
N ALA A 50 4.92 -8.20 4.62
CA ALA A 50 3.76 -7.75 5.36
C ALA A 50 2.77 -7.05 4.42
N SER A 51 1.47 -7.25 4.65
CA SER A 51 0.44 -6.58 3.89
C SER A 51 -0.86 -6.36 4.66
N PHE A 52 -1.68 -5.43 4.17
CA PHE A 52 -3.05 -5.26 4.60
C PHE A 52 -3.94 -4.85 3.42
N ARG A 53 -5.23 -5.22 3.50
CA ARG A 53 -6.23 -4.87 2.48
C ARG A 53 -6.65 -3.42 2.64
N VAL A 54 -6.79 -2.73 1.51
CA VAL A 54 -7.42 -1.42 1.39
C VAL A 54 -8.52 -1.50 0.32
N PRO A 55 -9.46 -0.56 0.25
CA PRO A 55 -10.39 -0.52 -0.86
C PRO A 55 -9.62 -0.44 -2.19
N GLY A 56 -10.00 -1.27 -3.15
CA GLY A 56 -9.36 -1.34 -4.48
C GLY A 56 -7.97 -1.99 -4.53
N GLY A 57 -7.40 -2.48 -3.43
CA GLY A 57 -6.07 -3.09 -3.50
C GLY A 57 -5.50 -3.67 -2.20
N LEU A 58 -4.25 -4.10 -2.28
CA LEU A 58 -3.41 -4.49 -1.16
C LEU A 58 -2.31 -3.45 -0.97
N VAL A 59 -1.95 -3.16 0.27
CA VAL A 59 -0.70 -2.47 0.59
C VAL A 59 0.30 -3.50 1.07
N TRP A 60 1.44 -3.58 0.41
CA TRP A 60 2.61 -4.34 0.86
C TRP A 60 3.59 -3.38 1.52
N TRP A 61 4.19 -3.77 2.63
CA TRP A 61 5.11 -2.88 3.33
C TRP A 61 6.23 -3.61 4.06
N GLY A 62 7.26 -2.82 4.43
CA GLY A 62 8.41 -3.24 5.21
C GLY A 62 9.03 -2.04 5.90
N GLU A 63 9.47 -2.22 7.14
CA GLU A 63 10.06 -1.16 7.95
C GLU A 63 11.58 -1.19 7.91
N GLN A 64 12.19 -0.01 7.75
CA GLN A 64 13.63 0.16 7.87
C GLN A 64 13.93 1.55 8.41
N ARG A 65 14.70 1.63 9.52
CA ARG A 65 15.14 2.89 10.15
C ARG A 65 13.98 3.88 10.42
N GLY A 66 12.87 3.39 10.95
CA GLY A 66 11.69 4.21 11.30
C GLY A 66 10.85 4.67 10.11
N ARG A 67 11.08 4.13 8.92
CA ARG A 67 10.29 4.38 7.71
C ARG A 67 9.58 3.11 7.29
N ALA A 68 8.30 3.22 6.95
CA ALA A 68 7.51 2.16 6.34
C ALA A 68 7.53 2.33 4.82
N TYR A 69 8.38 1.57 4.15
CA TYR A 69 8.41 1.48 2.70
C TYR A 69 7.23 0.64 2.25
N TRP A 70 6.42 1.18 1.36
CA TRP A 70 5.20 0.50 0.96
C TRP A 70 4.94 0.59 -0.55
N MET A 71 4.29 -0.44 -1.08
CA MET A 71 3.85 -0.53 -2.45
C MET A 71 2.36 -0.86 -2.50
N TRP A 72 1.66 -0.35 -3.49
CA TRP A 72 0.25 -0.65 -3.70
C TRP A 72 0.09 -1.70 -4.80
N GLN A 73 -0.73 -2.70 -4.54
CA GLN A 73 -1.16 -3.69 -5.52
C GLN A 73 -2.64 -3.47 -5.82
N PRO A 74 -3.02 -3.04 -7.05
CA PRO A 74 -4.42 -2.95 -7.42
C PRO A 74 -5.05 -4.35 -7.41
N LEU A 75 -6.23 -4.48 -6.84
CA LEU A 75 -7.01 -5.70 -6.83
C LEU A 75 -8.37 -5.43 -7.46
N LYS A 76 -8.87 -6.40 -8.23
CA LYS A 76 -10.25 -6.33 -8.71
C LYS A 76 -11.20 -6.26 -7.50
N PRO A 77 -12.27 -5.46 -7.57
CA PRO A 77 -13.36 -5.55 -6.60
C PRO A 77 -13.85 -6.99 -6.51
N GLU A 78 -14.11 -7.48 -5.31
CA GLU A 78 -14.82 -8.75 -5.14
C GLU A 78 -16.25 -8.53 -5.66
N GLY A 79 -16.66 -9.41 -6.58
CA GLY A 79 -17.93 -9.31 -7.32
C GLY A 79 -19.15 -9.62 -6.47
#